data_AF-H1Q2F5-F1
#
_entry.id   AF-H1Q2F5-F1
#
_cell.length_a   1.000
_cell.length_b   1.000
_cell.length_c   1.000
_cell.angle_alpha   90.00
_cell.angle_beta   90.00
_cell.angle_gamma   90.00
#
_symmetry.space_group_name_H-M   'P 1'
#
loop_
_entity.id
_entity.type
_entity.pdbx_description
1 polymer ?
#
loop_
_entity_poly.entity_id
_entity_poly.type
_entity_poly.pdbx_seq_one_letter_code
_entity_poly.pdbx_strand_id
1 'polypeptide(L)'
;MLLLISRLLTCYNGRNEELTEDDLSNLFLAYMLCCDELLAMNQKLPKNNMKAEEFIKSYMPDCLKSHNIEASRDYRLLMIKCYMLLIEFPKVNTRFAQYIDEFCKERDIPSAEYYLYEIFLTFLEMGKEDFSNCRMAIGKNQKDACRFYDSLTLNPSNYQHDMDFLMMKEKPLIKTGPNIYNFMFMKMFLDKAYTGLLFDMKDSLVKRRGRSHNGLC
;
A
#
# COMPACT_ATOMS: atom_id res chain seq x y z
N MET A 1 -1.92 -6.83 14.69
CA MET A 1 -1.35 -7.48 13.48
C MET A 1 -0.43 -6.55 12.68
N LEU A 2 -0.88 -5.36 12.26
CA LEU A 2 -0.03 -4.41 11.50
C LEU A 2 1.25 -4.00 12.22
N LEU A 3 1.15 -3.72 13.52
CA LEU A 3 2.32 -3.41 14.36
C LEU A 3 3.34 -4.55 14.37
N LEU A 4 2.88 -5.80 14.49
CA LEU A 4 3.75 -6.97 14.42
C LEU A 4 4.46 -7.05 13.06
N ILE A 5 3.74 -6.92 11.95
CA ILE A 5 4.33 -6.95 10.60
C ILE A 5 5.42 -5.87 10.47
N SER A 6 5.12 -4.65 10.93
CA SER A 6 6.07 -3.55 10.92
C SER A 6 7.32 -3.84 11.75
N ARG A 7 7.18 -4.40 12.97
CA ARG A 7 8.33 -4.80 13.80
C ARG A 7 9.12 -5.94 13.15
N LEU A 8 8.47 -6.94 12.56
CA LEU A 8 9.14 -8.02 11.85
C LEU A 8 9.97 -7.50 10.66
N LEU A 9 9.47 -6.50 9.93
CA LEU A 9 10.21 -5.86 8.85
C LEU A 9 11.49 -5.17 9.32
N THR A 10 11.49 -4.57 10.51
CA THR A 10 12.72 -3.99 11.08
C THR A 10 13.80 -5.02 11.42
N CYS A 11 13.40 -6.29 11.57
CA CYS A 11 14.29 -7.42 11.86
C CYS A 11 14.36 -8.42 10.69
N TYR A 12 14.06 -7.97 9.46
CA TYR A 12 13.96 -8.86 8.30
C TYR A 12 15.29 -9.55 8.00
N ASN A 13 15.26 -10.88 7.92
CA ASN A 13 16.44 -11.72 7.75
C ASN A 13 16.52 -12.42 6.37
N GLY A 14 15.55 -12.21 5.48
CA GLY A 14 15.54 -12.75 4.13
C GLY A 14 15.38 -14.27 4.01
N ARG A 15 15.17 -14.99 5.12
CA ARG A 15 15.02 -16.45 5.10
C ARG A 15 13.62 -16.85 4.66
N ASN A 16 13.53 -17.89 3.85
CA ASN A 16 12.27 -18.47 3.35
C ASN A 16 12.21 -19.95 3.73
N GLU A 17 12.40 -20.19 5.02
CA GLU A 17 12.38 -21.51 5.66
C GLU A 17 11.05 -21.66 6.42
N GLU A 18 10.62 -22.90 6.64
CA GLU A 18 9.48 -23.15 7.51
C GLU A 18 9.84 -22.77 8.95
N LEU A 19 8.89 -22.16 9.65
CA LEU A 19 9.07 -21.78 11.05
C LEU A 19 9.13 -23.03 11.92
N THR A 20 10.11 -23.08 12.82
CA THR A 20 10.18 -24.10 13.86
C THR A 20 9.11 -23.86 14.94
N GLU A 21 8.89 -24.83 15.83
CA GLU A 21 7.99 -24.63 16.99
C GLU A 21 8.44 -23.46 17.88
N ASP A 22 9.76 -23.27 18.03
CA ASP A 22 10.32 -22.15 18.78
C ASP A 22 10.06 -20.82 18.07
N ASP A 23 10.20 -20.77 16.74
CA ASP A 23 9.90 -19.57 15.95
C ASP A 23 8.41 -19.20 16.05
N LEU A 24 7.52 -20.18 15.98
CA LEU A 24 6.07 -19.99 16.14
C LEU A 24 5.73 -19.47 17.54
N SER A 25 6.34 -20.05 18.59
CA SER A 25 6.16 -19.61 19.97
C SER A 25 6.64 -18.17 20.16
N ASN A 26 7.80 -17.82 19.61
CA ASN A 26 8.35 -16.47 19.64
C ASN A 26 7.49 -15.47 18.85
N LEU A 27 6.95 -15.89 17.70
CA LEU A 27 6.03 -15.08 16.90
C LEU A 27 4.74 -14.78 17.67
N PHE A 28 4.19 -15.77 18.38
CA PHE A 28 3.02 -15.59 19.23
C PHE A 28 3.31 -14.64 20.40
N LEU A 29 4.45 -14.76 21.07
CA LEU A 29 4.88 -13.82 22.10
C LEU A 29 5.03 -12.40 21.55
N ALA A 30 5.69 -12.24 20.40
CA ALA A 30 5.83 -10.94 19.73
C ALA A 30 4.47 -10.33 19.37
N TYR A 31 3.52 -11.16 18.92
CA TYR A 31 2.14 -10.74 18.67
C TYR A 31 1.47 -10.20 19.94
N MET A 32 1.58 -10.93 21.06
CA MET A 32 1.01 -10.52 22.34
C MET A 32 1.62 -9.20 22.84
N LEU A 33 2.94 -9.04 22.74
CA LEU A 33 3.61 -7.77 23.09
C LEU A 33 3.11 -6.60 22.24
N CYS A 34 2.90 -6.81 20.93
CA CYS A 34 2.32 -5.79 20.06
C CYS A 34 0.87 -5.48 20.43
N CYS A 35 0.09 -6.46 20.87
CA CYS A 35 -1.27 -6.24 21.35
C CYS A 35 -1.30 -5.39 22.62
N ASP A 36 -0.41 -5.66 23.58
CA ASP A 36 -0.28 -4.86 24.80
C ASP A 36 0.14 -3.41 24.50
N GLU A 37 1.10 -3.22 23.58
CA GLU A 37 1.51 -1.89 23.12
C GLU A 37 0.32 -1.13 22.48
N LEU A 38 -0.44 -1.78 21.61
CA LEU A 38 -1.65 -1.21 21.02
C LEU A 38 -2.72 -0.86 22.07
N LEU A 39 -2.94 -1.73 23.06
CA LEU A 39 -3.88 -1.47 24.15
C LEU A 39 -3.44 -0.26 24.99
N ALA A 40 -2.16 -0.15 25.32
CA ALA A 40 -1.62 0.99 26.05
C ALA A 40 -1.78 2.31 25.28
N MET A 41 -1.63 2.27 23.95
CA MET A 41 -1.91 3.43 23.08
C MET A 41 -3.40 3.78 23.06
N ASN A 42 -4.28 2.78 22.98
CA ASN A 42 -5.73 2.95 22.93
C ASN A 42 -6.36 3.32 24.28
N GLN A 43 -5.68 3.16 25.42
CA GLN A 43 -6.16 3.69 26.71
C GLN A 43 -6.26 5.23 26.74
N LYS A 44 -5.78 5.92 25.70
CA LYS A 44 -5.97 7.36 25.45
C LYS A 44 -7.28 7.72 24.72
N LEU A 45 -8.24 6.79 24.63
CA LEU A 45 -9.59 7.07 24.12
C LEU A 45 -10.24 8.26 24.86
N PRO A 46 -11.15 9.01 24.21
CA PRO A 46 -11.72 10.21 24.80
C PRO A 46 -12.53 9.77 26.02
N LYS A 47 -12.20 10.34 27.18
CA LYS A 47 -13.13 10.28 28.30
C LYS A 47 -14.41 11.02 27.86
N ASN A 48 -15.59 10.55 28.28
CA ASN A 48 -16.91 11.09 27.88
C ASN A 48 -17.11 12.62 28.12
N ASN A 49 -16.11 13.27 28.72
CA ASN A 49 -16.02 14.66 29.13
C ASN A 49 -14.99 15.48 28.31
N MET A 50 -14.44 14.94 27.21
CA MET A 50 -13.57 15.68 26.29
C MET A 50 -14.32 16.79 25.56
N LYS A 51 -13.72 17.98 25.46
CA LYS A 51 -14.31 19.11 24.71
C LYS A 51 -14.12 18.94 23.20
N ALA A 52 -14.98 19.57 22.40
CA ALA A 52 -14.92 19.51 20.93
C ALA A 52 -13.55 19.94 20.36
N GLU A 53 -12.90 20.93 20.96
CA GLU A 53 -11.58 21.41 20.54
C GLU A 53 -10.47 20.39 20.80
N GLU A 54 -10.52 19.69 21.93
CA GLU A 54 -9.60 18.60 22.26
C GLU A 54 -9.82 17.41 21.33
N PHE A 55 -11.09 17.10 21.02
CA PHE A 55 -11.42 16.05 20.06
C PHE A 55 -10.77 16.30 18.69
N ILE A 56 -10.83 17.53 18.17
CA ILE A 56 -10.25 17.89 16.88
C ILE A 56 -8.72 17.93 16.93
N LYS A 57 -8.12 18.46 18.01
CA LYS A 57 -6.67 18.70 18.07
C LYS A 57 -5.85 17.47 18.46
N SER A 58 -6.39 16.57 19.28
CA SER A 58 -5.64 15.42 19.79
C SER A 58 -6.24 14.08 19.34
N TYR A 59 -7.55 13.87 19.55
CA TYR A 59 -8.14 12.55 19.34
C TYR A 59 -8.28 12.18 17.86
N MET A 60 -8.85 13.08 17.05
CA MET A 60 -9.10 12.84 15.63
C MET A 60 -7.81 12.53 14.85
N PRO A 61 -6.70 13.28 15.00
CA PRO A 61 -5.44 12.95 14.33
C PRO A 61 -4.93 11.55 14.68
N ASP A 62 -5.01 11.13 15.94
CA ASP A 62 -4.54 9.81 16.36
C ASP A 62 -5.42 8.69 15.80
N CYS A 63 -6.74 8.85 15.80
CA CYS A 63 -7.64 7.88 15.17
C CYS A 63 -7.42 7.78 13.66
N LEU A 64 -7.20 8.90 12.96
CA LEU A 64 -7.04 8.91 11.51
C LEU A 64 -5.81 8.11 11.03
N LYS A 65 -4.80 7.90 11.88
CA LYS A 65 -3.58 7.14 11.56
C LYS A 65 -3.88 5.67 11.24
N SER A 66 -4.74 5.04 12.04
CA SER A 66 -5.08 3.61 11.97
C SER A 66 -6.48 3.33 11.40
N HIS A 67 -7.45 4.24 11.63
CA HIS A 67 -8.85 4.00 11.26
C HIS A 67 -9.05 3.79 9.76
N ASN A 68 -8.24 4.48 8.92
CA ASN A 68 -8.28 4.29 7.48
C ASN A 68 -7.88 2.88 7.04
N ILE A 69 -7.02 2.20 7.81
CA ILE A 69 -6.50 0.87 7.50
C ILE A 69 -7.46 -0.20 8.04
N GLU A 70 -8.06 0.04 9.21
CA GLU A 70 -8.88 -0.96 9.91
C GLU A 70 -10.35 -0.94 9.50
N ALA A 71 -10.90 0.21 9.11
CA ALA A 71 -12.29 0.34 8.69
C ALA A 71 -12.64 -0.56 7.49
N SER A 72 -13.90 -0.99 7.41
CA SER A 72 -14.43 -1.65 6.22
C SER A 72 -14.57 -0.63 5.09
N ARG A 73 -14.12 -0.99 3.89
CA ARG A 73 -14.22 -0.16 2.68
C ARG A 73 -14.84 -0.97 1.57
N ASP A 74 -15.72 -0.35 0.79
CA ASP A 74 -16.21 -0.93 -0.45
C ASP A 74 -15.25 -0.63 -1.60
N TYR A 75 -14.35 -1.58 -1.87
CA TYR A 75 -13.35 -1.45 -2.93
C TYR A 75 -13.96 -1.42 -4.34
N ARG A 76 -15.20 -1.89 -4.52
CA ARG A 76 -15.90 -1.80 -5.82
C ARG A 76 -16.19 -0.34 -6.17
N LEU A 77 -16.57 0.47 -5.18
CA LEU A 77 -16.79 1.89 -5.39
C LEU A 77 -15.49 2.62 -5.72
N LEU A 78 -14.38 2.24 -5.08
CA LEU A 78 -13.05 2.79 -5.39
C LEU A 78 -12.61 2.44 -6.82
N MET A 79 -12.89 1.22 -7.27
CA MET A 79 -12.65 0.80 -8.64
C MET A 79 -13.45 1.63 -9.65
N ILE A 80 -14.75 1.83 -9.40
CA ILE A 80 -15.60 2.69 -10.25
C ILE A 80 -15.01 4.11 -10.33
N LYS A 81 -14.61 4.68 -9.18
CA LYS A 81 -14.00 6.01 -9.15
C LYS A 81 -12.70 6.08 -9.98
N CYS A 82 -11.85 5.06 -9.89
CA CYS A 82 -10.60 5.02 -10.64
C CYS A 82 -10.83 4.80 -12.13
N TYR A 83 -11.82 3.98 -12.51
CA TYR A 83 -12.26 3.87 -13.90
C TYR A 83 -12.76 5.22 -14.44
N MET A 84 -13.61 5.91 -13.69
CA MET A 84 -14.09 7.24 -14.08
C MET A 84 -12.94 8.24 -14.25
N LEU A 85 -11.96 8.22 -13.34
CA LEU A 85 -10.82 9.13 -13.36
C LEU A 85 -9.82 8.82 -14.48
N LEU A 86 -9.48 7.54 -14.68
CA LEU A 86 -8.41 7.12 -15.58
C LEU A 86 -8.87 6.82 -17.00
N ILE A 87 -10.16 6.52 -17.21
CA ILE A 87 -10.69 6.08 -18.51
C ILE A 87 -11.74 7.06 -19.03
N GLU A 88 -12.76 7.41 -18.25
CA GLU A 88 -13.87 8.24 -18.76
C GLU A 88 -13.54 9.74 -18.80
N PHE A 89 -13.01 10.29 -17.72
CA PHE A 89 -12.67 11.72 -17.63
C PHE A 89 -11.66 12.21 -18.70
N PRO A 90 -10.61 11.44 -19.06
CA PRO A 90 -9.67 11.83 -20.11
C PRO A 90 -10.29 11.98 -21.50
N LYS A 91 -11.39 11.25 -21.79
CA LYS A 91 -12.09 11.34 -23.08
C LYS A 91 -12.64 12.75 -23.33
N VAL A 92 -12.97 13.47 -22.27
CA VAL A 92 -13.53 14.83 -22.33
C VAL A 92 -12.54 15.91 -21.87
N ASN A 93 -11.37 15.53 -21.36
CA ASN A 93 -10.34 16.45 -20.88
C ASN A 93 -8.95 16.06 -21.38
N THR A 94 -8.55 16.63 -22.51
CA THR A 94 -7.27 16.34 -23.19
C THR A 94 -6.05 16.68 -22.33
N ARG A 95 -6.13 17.74 -21.51
CA ARG A 95 -5.05 18.10 -20.58
C ARG A 95 -4.86 17.04 -19.52
N PHE A 96 -5.96 16.48 -19.00
CA PHE A 96 -5.89 15.40 -18.02
C PHE A 96 -5.41 14.09 -18.65
N ALA A 97 -5.78 13.81 -19.91
CA ALA A 97 -5.26 12.66 -20.65
C ALA A 97 -3.73 12.68 -20.74
N GLN A 98 -3.14 13.85 -21.02
CA GLN A 98 -1.68 14.00 -21.03
C GLN A 98 -1.04 13.66 -19.67
N TYR A 99 -1.68 14.04 -18.56
CA TYR A 99 -1.17 13.71 -17.24
C TYR A 99 -1.16 12.21 -16.94
N ILE A 100 -2.16 11.50 -17.45
CA ILE A 100 -2.22 10.04 -17.34
C ILE A 100 -1.13 9.40 -18.19
N ASP A 101 -0.95 9.84 -19.43
CA ASP A 101 0.11 9.33 -20.30
C ASP A 101 1.50 9.53 -19.68
N GLU A 102 1.71 10.70 -19.06
CA GLU A 102 2.94 11.01 -18.33
C GLU A 102 3.15 10.11 -17.11
N PHE A 103 2.09 9.88 -16.33
CA PHE A 103 2.12 8.96 -15.21
C PHE A 103 2.48 7.54 -15.66
N CYS A 104 1.84 7.04 -16.73
CA CYS A 104 2.10 5.71 -17.28
C CYS A 104 3.55 5.59 -17.76
N LYS A 105 4.07 6.59 -18.49
CA LYS A 105 5.46 6.64 -18.95
C LYS A 105 6.48 6.65 -17.82
N GLU A 106 6.30 7.50 -16.80
CA GLU A 106 7.24 7.58 -15.67
C GLU A 106 7.25 6.29 -14.83
N ARG A 107 6.12 5.56 -14.81
CA ARG A 107 6.00 4.28 -14.11
C ARG A 107 6.36 3.06 -14.97
N ASP A 108 6.69 3.27 -16.24
CA ASP A 108 6.91 2.20 -17.22
C ASP A 108 5.72 1.22 -17.30
N ILE A 109 4.51 1.79 -17.30
CA ILE A 109 3.24 1.06 -17.39
C ILE A 109 2.66 1.28 -18.80
N PRO A 110 2.24 0.22 -19.51
CA PRO A 110 1.77 0.32 -20.90
C PRO A 110 0.63 1.31 -21.10
N SER A 111 -0.37 1.30 -20.22
CA SER A 111 -1.53 2.20 -20.29
C SER A 111 -2.27 2.26 -18.96
N ALA A 112 -3.15 3.24 -18.81
CA ALA A 112 -4.05 3.33 -17.66
C ALA A 112 -5.07 2.19 -17.60
N GLU A 113 -5.49 1.67 -18.75
CA GLU A 113 -6.33 0.47 -18.84
C GLU A 113 -5.58 -0.76 -18.30
N TYR A 114 -4.30 -0.91 -18.67
CA TYR A 114 -3.45 -1.97 -18.13
C TYR A 114 -3.26 -1.85 -16.61
N TYR A 115 -3.04 -0.63 -16.11
CA TYR A 115 -2.97 -0.37 -14.66
C TYR A 115 -4.23 -0.84 -13.92
N LEU A 116 -5.41 -0.46 -14.42
CA LEU A 116 -6.69 -0.86 -13.84
C LEU A 116 -6.94 -2.37 -13.95
N TYR A 117 -6.58 -2.95 -15.10
CA TYR A 117 -6.68 -4.38 -15.34
C TYR A 117 -5.86 -5.17 -14.32
N GLU A 118 -4.60 -4.80 -14.09
CA GLU A 118 -3.75 -5.49 -13.10
C GLU A 118 -4.34 -5.40 -11.69
N ILE A 119 -4.78 -4.22 -11.24
CA ILE A 119 -5.39 -4.07 -9.91
C ILE A 119 -6.67 -4.90 -9.79
N PHE A 120 -7.52 -4.86 -10.81
CA PHE A 120 -8.77 -5.60 -10.80
C PHE A 120 -8.52 -7.12 -10.82
N LEU A 121 -7.58 -7.58 -11.65
CA LEU A 121 -7.17 -8.97 -11.69
C LEU A 121 -6.64 -9.41 -10.32
N THR A 122 -5.75 -8.63 -9.67
CA THR A 122 -5.31 -8.92 -8.31
C THR A 122 -6.51 -9.06 -7.37
N PHE A 123 -7.46 -8.12 -7.43
CA PHE A 123 -8.66 -8.12 -6.59
C PHE A 123 -9.58 -9.33 -6.84
N LEU A 124 -9.67 -9.80 -8.07
CA LEU A 124 -10.44 -11.01 -8.38
C LEU A 124 -9.73 -12.28 -7.91
N GLU A 125 -8.43 -12.40 -8.15
CA GLU A 125 -7.64 -13.56 -7.70
C GLU A 125 -7.66 -13.66 -6.16
N MET A 126 -7.61 -12.52 -5.47
CA MET A 126 -7.85 -12.44 -4.02
C MET A 126 -9.16 -13.08 -3.55
N GLY A 127 -10.21 -13.04 -4.36
CA GLY A 127 -11.51 -13.61 -4.00
C GLY A 127 -11.62 -15.11 -4.29
N LYS A 128 -10.66 -15.71 -4.99
CA LYS A 128 -10.71 -17.09 -5.47
C LYS A 128 -9.91 -18.07 -4.61
N GLU A 129 -8.84 -17.62 -3.96
CA GLU A 129 -7.98 -18.47 -3.14
C GLU A 129 -8.10 -18.18 -1.64
N ASP A 130 -7.77 -19.18 -0.82
CA ASP A 130 -7.43 -18.98 0.58
C ASP A 130 -6.12 -18.17 0.63
N PHE A 131 -6.24 -16.85 0.48
CA PHE A 131 -5.15 -15.86 0.55
C PHE A 131 -4.53 -15.75 1.96
N SER A 132 -4.71 -16.77 2.81
CA SER A 132 -4.12 -16.89 4.14
C SER A 132 -2.60 -16.70 4.13
N ASN A 133 -1.93 -17.04 3.03
CA ASN A 133 -0.49 -16.84 2.86
C ASN A 133 -0.08 -15.47 2.27
N CYS A 134 -1.04 -14.62 1.87
CA CYS A 134 -0.81 -13.30 1.26
C CYS A 134 0.22 -13.31 0.11
N ARG A 135 0.37 -14.44 -0.61
CA ARG A 135 1.42 -14.65 -1.60
C ARG A 135 0.83 -14.68 -3.01
N MET A 136 1.52 -14.05 -3.94
CA MET A 136 1.18 -14.08 -5.36
C MET A 136 2.43 -14.38 -6.20
N ALA A 137 2.30 -15.35 -7.10
CA ALA A 137 3.33 -15.75 -8.04
C ALA A 137 2.94 -15.33 -9.46
N ILE A 138 3.85 -14.67 -10.16
CA ILE A 138 3.63 -14.19 -11.52
C ILE A 138 4.40 -15.06 -12.51
N GLY A 139 3.73 -15.47 -13.58
CA GLY A 139 4.32 -16.27 -14.64
C GLY A 139 5.57 -15.60 -15.24
N LYS A 140 6.61 -16.39 -15.55
CA LYS A 140 7.91 -15.89 -16.04
C LYS A 140 7.84 -15.01 -17.29
N ASN A 141 6.79 -15.15 -18.09
CA ASN A 141 6.61 -14.41 -19.34
C ASN A 141 5.84 -13.09 -19.16
N GLN A 142 5.31 -12.81 -17.97
CA GLN A 142 4.52 -11.60 -17.69
C GLN A 142 5.41 -10.49 -17.13
N LYS A 143 6.29 -9.95 -17.98
CA LYS A 143 7.27 -8.93 -17.58
C LYS A 143 6.59 -7.64 -17.09
N ASP A 144 5.52 -7.21 -17.76
CA ASP A 144 4.82 -5.96 -17.43
C ASP A 144 4.14 -6.04 -16.07
N ALA A 145 3.51 -7.18 -15.77
CA ALA A 145 2.96 -7.46 -14.44
C ALA A 145 4.07 -7.42 -13.39
N CYS A 146 5.21 -8.07 -13.63
CA CYS A 146 6.34 -8.01 -12.69
C CYS A 146 6.81 -6.57 -12.43
N ARG A 147 6.92 -5.73 -13.47
CA ARG A 147 7.29 -4.31 -13.30
C ARG A 147 6.27 -3.55 -12.46
N PHE A 148 4.98 -3.80 -12.68
CA PHE A 148 3.90 -3.20 -11.89
C PHE A 148 4.06 -3.51 -10.39
N TYR A 149 4.21 -4.78 -10.01
CA TYR A 149 4.35 -5.15 -8.59
C TYR A 149 5.72 -4.78 -8.00
N ASP A 150 6.80 -4.80 -8.80
CA ASP A 150 8.10 -4.27 -8.39
C ASP A 150 8.01 -2.79 -8.00
N SER A 151 7.20 -2.01 -8.72
CA SER A 151 6.96 -0.60 -8.39
C SER A 151 6.24 -0.38 -7.06
N LEU A 152 5.62 -1.42 -6.49
CA LEU A 152 4.90 -1.40 -5.22
C LEU A 152 5.65 -2.17 -4.11
N THR A 153 6.86 -2.64 -4.40
CA THR A 153 7.68 -3.43 -3.48
C THR A 153 8.51 -2.55 -2.56
N LEU A 154 8.49 -2.89 -1.27
CA LEU A 154 9.30 -2.32 -0.20
C LEU A 154 10.63 -3.08 -0.12
N ASN A 155 11.72 -2.35 0.11
CA ASN A 155 13.01 -2.95 0.43
C ASN A 155 13.16 -3.00 1.97
N PRO A 156 13.12 -4.20 2.60
CA PRO A 156 13.18 -4.32 4.05
C PRO A 156 14.49 -3.78 4.65
N SER A 157 15.59 -3.80 3.89
CA SER A 157 16.91 -3.33 4.35
C SER A 157 16.92 -1.84 4.72
N ASN A 158 15.99 -1.07 4.16
CA ASN A 158 15.86 0.37 4.39
C ASN A 158 14.62 0.70 5.25
N TYR A 159 13.94 -0.32 5.77
CA TYR A 159 12.71 -0.13 6.51
C TYR A 159 12.99 0.36 7.93
N GLN A 160 12.27 1.39 8.33
CA GLN A 160 12.22 1.83 9.72
C GLN A 160 10.76 1.82 10.16
N HIS A 161 10.52 1.27 11.34
CA HIS A 161 9.18 1.27 11.93
C HIS A 161 8.73 2.71 12.17
N ASP A 162 7.54 3.02 11.68
CA ASP A 162 6.83 4.24 11.95
C ASP A 162 5.37 3.92 12.33
N MET A 163 4.82 4.68 13.28
CA MET A 163 3.47 4.45 13.81
C MET A 163 2.36 4.74 12.79
N ASP A 164 2.67 5.50 11.75
CA ASP A 164 1.73 5.83 10.68
C ASP A 164 1.79 4.80 9.53
N PHE A 165 2.72 3.84 9.61
CA PHE A 165 3.03 2.82 8.61
C PHE A 165 3.22 3.38 7.21
N LEU A 166 3.79 4.58 7.09
CA LEU A 166 3.86 5.33 5.83
C LEU A 166 4.57 4.54 4.74
N MET A 167 5.76 3.99 5.02
CA MET A 167 6.51 3.21 4.02
C MET A 167 5.74 1.97 3.56
N MET A 168 5.03 1.31 4.49
CA MET A 168 4.19 0.14 4.15
C MET A 168 2.97 0.55 3.30
N LYS A 169 2.37 1.71 3.58
CA LYS A 169 1.27 2.27 2.77
C LYS A 169 1.75 2.66 1.37
N GLU A 170 2.96 3.19 1.22
CA GLU A 170 3.51 3.59 -0.07
C GLU A 170 4.00 2.39 -0.91
N LYS A 171 4.53 1.36 -0.25
CA LYS A 171 5.09 0.16 -0.86
C LYS A 171 4.54 -1.08 -0.15
N PRO A 172 3.32 -1.53 -0.48
CA PRO A 172 2.58 -2.53 0.29
C PRO A 172 3.05 -3.99 0.11
N LEU A 173 4.05 -4.23 -0.74
CA LEU A 173 4.52 -5.57 -1.10
C LEU A 173 5.95 -5.84 -0.62
N ILE A 174 6.26 -7.12 -0.37
CA ILE A 174 7.62 -7.62 -0.19
C ILE A 174 7.89 -8.67 -1.26
N LYS A 175 9.02 -8.55 -1.96
CA LYS A 175 9.47 -9.55 -2.93
C LYS A 175 10.35 -10.59 -2.23
N THR A 176 9.92 -11.84 -2.21
CA THR A 176 10.66 -12.95 -1.54
C THR A 176 11.29 -13.93 -2.51
N GLY A 177 11.16 -13.69 -3.82
CA GLY A 177 11.81 -14.50 -4.84
C GLY A 177 11.57 -13.94 -6.25
N PRO A 178 12.11 -14.62 -7.27
CA PRO A 178 11.85 -14.26 -8.66
C PRO A 178 10.34 -14.32 -8.94
N ASN A 179 9.74 -13.16 -9.22
CA ASN A 179 8.32 -13.01 -9.52
C ASN A 179 7.36 -13.47 -8.41
N ILE A 180 7.83 -13.50 -7.15
CA ILE A 180 7.02 -13.83 -5.98
C ILE A 180 6.87 -12.59 -5.10
N TYR A 181 5.64 -12.17 -4.91
CA TYR A 181 5.27 -10.98 -4.16
C TYR A 181 4.37 -11.37 -2.99
N ASN A 182 4.59 -10.76 -1.84
CA ASN A 182 3.80 -10.99 -0.64
C ASN A 182 3.19 -9.66 -0.22
N PHE A 183 1.89 -9.65 -0.04
CA PHE A 183 1.18 -8.49 0.44
C PHE A 183 1.33 -8.40 1.95
N MET A 184 1.88 -7.29 2.45
CA MET A 184 1.98 -7.09 3.89
C MET A 184 0.59 -6.97 4.53
N PHE A 185 -0.28 -6.20 3.88
CA PHE A 185 -1.68 -6.08 4.25
C PHE A 185 -2.50 -5.70 3.03
N MET A 186 -3.49 -6.53 2.68
CA MET A 186 -4.25 -6.36 1.43
C MET A 186 -4.91 -5.00 1.30
N LYS A 187 -5.44 -4.47 2.41
CA LYS A 187 -6.07 -3.15 2.43
C LYS A 187 -5.08 -2.04 2.07
N MET A 188 -3.81 -2.15 2.47
CA MET A 188 -2.77 -1.18 2.09
C MET A 188 -2.49 -1.21 0.59
N PHE A 189 -2.48 -2.40 -0.03
CA PHE A 189 -2.35 -2.51 -1.48
C PHE A 189 -3.50 -1.81 -2.19
N LEU A 190 -4.74 -2.11 -1.81
CA LEU A 190 -5.92 -1.52 -2.44
C LEU A 190 -6.00 -0.01 -2.20
N ASP A 191 -5.69 0.46 -0.98
CA ASP A 191 -5.65 1.89 -0.69
C ASP A 191 -4.54 2.60 -1.47
N LYS A 192 -3.35 1.99 -1.61
CA LYS A 192 -2.28 2.53 -2.44
C LYS A 192 -2.70 2.60 -3.90
N ALA A 193 -3.24 1.51 -4.43
CA ALA A 193 -3.63 1.36 -5.82
C ALA A 193 -4.75 2.33 -6.23
N TYR A 194 -5.72 2.59 -5.34
CA TYR A 194 -6.88 3.43 -5.65
C TYR A 194 -6.82 4.83 -5.05
N THR A 195 -6.48 4.96 -3.76
CA THR A 195 -6.47 6.26 -3.06
C THR A 195 -5.12 6.97 -3.23
N GLY A 196 -4.02 6.21 -3.26
CA GLY A 196 -2.66 6.72 -3.49
C GLY A 196 -2.40 7.18 -4.94
N LEU A 197 -3.21 6.73 -5.89
CA LEU A 197 -3.07 7.00 -7.32
C LEU A 197 -2.89 8.49 -7.65
N LEU A 198 -3.73 9.36 -7.08
CA LEU A 198 -3.65 10.81 -7.35
C LEU A 198 -2.31 11.41 -6.90
N PHE A 199 -1.77 10.93 -5.78
CA PHE A 199 -0.47 11.36 -5.29
C PHE A 199 0.65 10.83 -6.16
N ASP A 200 0.55 9.58 -6.61
CA ASP A 200 1.52 8.99 -7.53
C ASP A 200 1.55 9.72 -8.88
N MET A 201 0.38 10.08 -9.41
CA MET A 201 0.26 10.91 -10.61
C MET A 201 0.90 12.28 -10.38
N LYS A 202 0.56 12.96 -9.28
CA LYS A 202 1.14 14.25 -8.90
C LYS A 202 2.68 14.17 -8.83
N ASP A 203 3.23 13.15 -8.18
CA ASP A 203 4.68 12.99 -8.04
C ASP A 203 5.37 12.72 -9.38
N SER A 204 4.77 11.92 -10.26
CA SER A 204 5.27 11.71 -11.63
C SER A 204 5.33 13.03 -12.42
N LEU A 205 4.31 13.88 -12.29
CA LEU A 205 4.26 15.18 -12.96
C LEU A 205 5.29 16.17 -12.39
N VAL A 206 5.50 16.17 -11.07
CA VAL A 206 6.49 17.06 -10.41
C VAL A 206 7.92 16.69 -10.83
N LYS A 207 8.26 15.40 -10.85
CA LYS A 207 9.60 14.93 -11.28
C LYS A 207 9.94 15.40 -12.69
N ARG A 208 8.97 15.37 -13.61
CA ARG A 208 9.17 15.86 -14.97
C ARG A 208 9.44 17.36 -15.01
N ARG A 209 8.68 18.18 -14.28
CA ARG A 209 8.91 19.64 -14.23
C ARG A 209 10.30 19.99 -13.71
N GLY A 210 10.79 19.24 -12.72
CA GLY A 210 12.18 19.35 -12.25
C GLY A 210 13.22 18.99 -13.31
N ARG A 211 12.99 17.91 -14.09
CA ARG A 211 13.86 17.53 -15.21
C ARG A 211 13.85 18.54 -16.36
N SER A 212 12.69 19.14 -16.67
CA SER A 212 12.58 20.18 -17.72
C SER A 212 13.23 21.52 -17.33
N HIS A 213 13.37 21.82 -16.04
CA HIS A 213 14.14 22.99 -15.58
C HIS A 213 15.66 22.74 -15.60
N ASN A 214 16.11 21.51 -15.34
CA ASN A 214 17.53 21.16 -15.33
C ASN A 214 18.11 20.78 -16.70
N GLY A 215 17.29 20.71 -17.75
CA GLY A 215 17.70 20.45 -19.14
C GLY A 215 17.84 21.70 -20.02
N LEU A 216 17.88 22.89 -19.41
CA LEU A 216 18.04 24.20 -20.06
C LEU A 216 19.36 24.90 -19.66
N CYS A 217 20.38 24.12 -19.29
CA CYS A 217 21.75 24.60 -19.09
C CYS A 217 22.70 23.84 -20.02
#